data_AF-W0FLP1-F1
#
_entry.id   AF-W0FLP1-F1
#
_cell.length_a   1.000
_cell.length_b   1.000
_cell.length_c   1.000
_cell.angle_alpha   90.00
_cell.angle_beta   90.00
_cell.angle_gamma   90.00
#
_symmetry.space_group_name_H-M   'P 1'
#
loop_
_entity.id
_entity.type
_entity.pdbx_description
1 polymer ?
#
loop_
_entity_poly.entity_id
_entity_poly.type
_entity_poly.pdbx_seq_one_letter_code
_entity_poly.pdbx_strand_id
1 'polypeptide(L)'
;MFYYKGNSLKRGILEMAFKATTSNEITAREIDNGNLVKQLAVECAVLLENDGTLPLKQTGKIAVFGNGARHTVRGGTGSGEVNTRRVVSVCEGLEEAGFEITSSSWLDRYDAILASHIAEYKQRVEDYAKEKEVALANAYFENSFGTPELPRIEEGDIDASADTAIYVIARDSGEGADRKPEAGDYYLTEDEEYNIDFVCGHYSKVIVLLNVGGVIDMTYLKREHRIGAILLISQTGSNGGYVAADLITGKATPSGKLTDTWARTFEDYPSSEDFMSGDEDDRFYREGIYVGYRYFDSFGIAPVYPFGYGKSYTTFGMNIDSCELTGDLFTVNVTITNTGTEYSGKQVVQVYFSAPEGRNDRPYQELIAFAKTSLLAPGESQTLALKFKPSDMSCYDSYLTSKVLEAGDYLVRVGVSSRETKICAVIRVADEIAIEKLNNHFPDEPQYRFEDMKNPGTGKEMRANLDGRQLAEAPIYELEGRMIRRRTVRYGGVKEELVDGSFEEDLTLRGVLGHHCGMTQVVAKFSVEELAELCVGKYSVNIENGVVFSASTRVPGAASETSDKFIVKRGVDPIVMADGPAGLRLQPHFKATPEDIRRGREAPARR
;
A
#
# COMPACT_ATOMS: atom_id res chain seq x y z
N MET A 1 -27.74 7.35 14.56
CA MET A 1 -27.97 7.30 16.03
C MET A 1 -29.01 6.21 16.27
N PHE A 2 -28.63 5.01 16.69
CA PHE A 2 -29.56 3.87 16.81
C PHE A 2 -29.55 3.29 18.23
N TYR A 3 -30.75 3.01 18.74
CA TYR A 3 -31.04 2.64 20.12
C TYR A 3 -31.05 1.11 20.29
N TYR A 4 -30.41 0.58 21.34
CA TYR A 4 -30.61 -0.80 21.78
C TYR A 4 -31.54 -0.81 23.00
N LYS A 5 -32.66 -1.53 22.91
CA LYS A 5 -33.53 -1.90 24.04
C LYS A 5 -33.14 -3.32 24.48
N GLY A 6 -32.47 -3.43 25.63
CA GLY A 6 -32.10 -4.73 26.20
C GLY A 6 -33.32 -5.48 26.74
N ASN A 7 -33.46 -6.74 26.36
CA ASN A 7 -34.24 -7.72 27.11
C ASN A 7 -33.29 -8.70 27.80
N SER A 8 -33.54 -8.90 29.09
CA SER A 8 -32.75 -9.72 30.00
C SER A 8 -32.83 -11.21 29.65
N LEU A 9 -31.70 -11.90 29.59
CA LEU A 9 -31.63 -13.37 29.67
C LEU A 9 -30.59 -13.79 30.72
N LYS A 10 -31.01 -14.68 31.62
CA LYS A 10 -30.28 -15.17 32.78
C LYS A 10 -29.39 -16.37 32.44
N ARG A 11 -28.25 -16.42 33.16
CA ARG A 11 -27.42 -17.57 33.59
C ARG A 11 -26.63 -18.34 32.52
N GLY A 12 -25.30 -18.21 32.61
CA GLY A 12 -24.36 -19.28 32.23
C GLY A 12 -23.15 -18.89 31.38
N ILE A 13 -23.00 -17.63 30.96
CA ILE A 13 -21.93 -17.19 30.06
C ILE A 13 -20.99 -16.29 30.84
N LEU A 14 -19.67 -16.45 30.66
CA LEU A 14 -18.68 -15.51 31.18
C LEU A 14 -19.00 -14.10 30.66
N GLU A 15 -19.59 -13.30 31.53
CA GLU A 15 -20.06 -11.95 31.25
C GLU A 15 -18.87 -11.02 30.93
N MET A 16 -18.95 -10.34 29.78
CA MET A 16 -17.83 -9.64 29.16
C MET A 16 -17.60 -8.24 29.73
N ALA A 17 -16.33 -7.88 29.94
CA ALA A 17 -15.91 -6.55 30.42
C ALA A 17 -15.51 -5.66 29.24
N PHE A 18 -16.12 -4.48 29.09
CA PHE A 18 -15.75 -3.52 28.04
C PHE A 18 -14.66 -2.57 28.55
N LYS A 19 -13.54 -2.49 27.82
CA LYS A 19 -12.44 -1.54 28.09
C LYS A 19 -12.50 -0.38 27.10
N ALA A 20 -13.34 0.62 27.38
CA ALA A 20 -13.39 1.86 26.61
C ALA A 20 -13.25 3.09 27.50
N THR A 21 -12.65 4.13 26.94
CA THR A 21 -12.58 5.44 27.60
C THR A 21 -13.99 6.04 27.71
N THR A 22 -14.30 6.65 28.85
CA THR A 22 -15.51 7.47 29.04
C THR A 22 -15.23 8.96 28.82
N SER A 23 -13.98 9.33 28.52
CA SER A 23 -13.56 10.70 28.23
C SER A 23 -13.32 10.87 26.73
N ASN A 24 -13.74 12.03 26.22
CA ASN A 24 -13.44 12.47 24.85
C ASN A 24 -12.09 13.17 24.74
N GLU A 25 -11.34 13.35 25.84
CA GLU A 25 -10.01 13.95 25.82
C GLU A 25 -9.06 13.15 24.92
N ILE A 26 -8.22 13.88 24.18
CA ILE A 26 -7.17 13.29 23.35
C ILE A 26 -6.09 12.76 24.29
N THR A 27 -5.75 11.47 24.14
CA THR A 27 -4.74 10.83 25.00
C THR A 27 -3.32 11.14 24.53
N ALA A 28 -2.33 11.05 25.42
CA ALA A 28 -0.92 11.17 25.04
C ALA A 28 -0.54 10.18 23.92
N ARG A 29 -1.02 8.93 24.00
CA ARG A 29 -0.81 7.91 22.95
C ARG A 29 -1.36 8.34 21.59
N GLU A 30 -2.52 9.00 21.56
CA GLU A 30 -3.13 9.50 20.33
C GLU A 30 -2.29 10.64 19.72
N ILE A 31 -1.81 11.57 20.55
CA ILE A 31 -0.90 12.65 20.14
C ILE A 31 0.42 12.09 19.60
N ASP A 32 1.06 11.19 20.35
CA ASP A 32 2.36 10.60 19.99
C ASP A 32 2.26 9.82 18.67
N ASN A 33 1.20 9.04 18.48
CA ASN A 33 0.95 8.32 17.24
C ASN A 33 0.68 9.27 16.07
N GLY A 34 -0.10 10.34 16.28
CA GLY A 34 -0.37 11.35 15.25
C GLY A 34 0.92 12.06 14.79
N ASN A 35 1.79 12.41 15.74
CA ASN A 35 3.10 13.01 15.47
C ASN A 35 4.02 12.04 14.72
N LEU A 36 4.05 10.77 15.11
CA LEU A 36 4.83 9.75 14.43
C LEU A 36 4.36 9.55 12.99
N VAL A 37 3.05 9.48 12.76
CA VAL A 37 2.48 9.39 11.39
C VAL A 37 2.90 10.61 10.57
N LYS A 38 2.76 11.82 11.11
CA LYS A 38 3.19 13.05 10.42
C LYS A 38 4.67 13.00 10.03
N GLN A 39 5.54 12.55 10.94
CA GLN A 39 6.98 12.43 10.70
C GLN A 39 7.34 11.40 9.64
N LEU A 40 6.61 10.28 9.57
CA LEU A 40 6.92 9.19 8.63
C LEU A 40 6.24 9.38 7.26
N ALA A 41 5.04 9.94 7.22
CA ALA A 41 4.25 10.05 6.00
C ALA A 41 4.87 10.98 4.95
N VAL A 42 5.65 11.98 5.35
CA VAL A 42 6.43 12.83 4.42
C VAL A 42 7.44 12.02 3.60
N GLU A 43 7.88 10.86 4.11
CA GLU A 43 8.80 9.97 3.41
C GLU A 43 8.13 9.11 2.32
N CYS A 44 6.80 9.05 2.31
CA CYS A 44 6.02 8.32 1.32
C CYS A 44 5.73 9.17 0.07
N ALA A 45 5.74 10.49 0.20
CA ALA A 45 5.45 11.40 -0.91
C ALA A 45 6.56 11.35 -1.98
N VAL A 46 6.15 11.36 -3.24
CA VAL A 46 7.04 11.24 -4.39
C VAL A 46 6.99 12.54 -5.19
N LEU A 47 8.12 13.25 -5.24
CA LEU A 47 8.27 14.39 -6.13
C LEU A 47 8.49 13.87 -7.55
N LEU A 48 7.53 14.11 -8.44
CA LEU A 48 7.56 13.60 -9.82
C LEU A 48 8.28 14.56 -10.75
N GLU A 49 7.89 15.84 -10.67
CA GLU A 49 8.48 16.94 -11.43
C GLU A 49 8.73 18.14 -10.51
N ASN A 50 9.80 18.88 -10.81
CA ASN A 50 10.17 20.12 -10.12
C ASN A 50 11.22 20.86 -10.95
N ASP A 51 10.92 22.09 -11.35
CA ASP A 51 11.82 23.00 -12.05
C ASP A 51 12.59 23.96 -11.11
N GLY A 52 12.40 23.79 -9.79
CA GLY A 52 12.87 24.70 -8.75
C GLY A 52 11.74 25.49 -8.09
N THR A 53 10.49 25.32 -8.55
CA THR A 53 9.29 25.90 -7.92
C THR A 53 9.11 25.46 -6.47
N LEU A 54 9.30 24.18 -6.17
CA LEU A 54 9.29 23.67 -4.79
C LEU A 54 10.71 23.51 -4.22
N PRO A 55 10.90 23.74 -2.90
CA PRO A 55 9.89 24.18 -1.93
C PRO A 55 9.66 25.70 -1.95
N LEU A 56 8.50 26.13 -1.42
CA LEU A 56 8.16 27.53 -1.22
C LEU A 56 8.90 28.09 0.02
N LYS A 57 9.87 28.96 -0.21
CA LYS A 57 10.75 29.51 0.84
C LYS A 57 10.08 30.51 1.80
N GLN A 58 8.95 31.08 1.40
CA GLN A 58 8.22 32.09 2.17
C GLN A 58 6.74 31.75 2.19
N THR A 59 6.11 32.01 3.32
CA THR A 59 4.66 31.97 3.44
C THR A 59 4.08 33.32 3.01
N GLY A 60 2.79 33.33 2.65
CA GLY A 60 2.10 34.51 2.17
C GLY A 60 0.78 34.11 1.55
N LYS A 61 0.33 34.90 0.57
CA LYS A 61 -0.88 34.60 -0.18
C LYS A 61 -0.64 33.50 -1.20
N ILE A 62 -1.54 32.53 -1.23
CA ILE A 62 -1.50 31.40 -2.15
C ILE A 62 -2.91 31.05 -2.61
N ALA A 63 -3.06 30.78 -3.90
CA ALA A 63 -4.32 30.26 -4.41
C ALA A 63 -4.29 28.73 -4.34
N VAL A 64 -5.37 28.10 -3.86
CA VAL A 64 -5.51 26.65 -3.81
C VAL A 64 -6.84 26.24 -4.44
N PHE A 65 -6.76 25.44 -5.49
CA PHE A 65 -7.89 24.96 -6.27
C PHE A 65 -7.88 23.43 -6.34
N GLY A 66 -8.89 22.86 -7.00
CA GLY A 66 -9.02 21.42 -7.22
C GLY A 66 -9.82 20.71 -6.13
N ASN A 67 -10.37 19.55 -6.48
CA ASN A 67 -11.34 18.83 -5.67
C ASN A 67 -10.77 18.35 -4.32
N GLY A 68 -9.45 18.15 -4.20
CA GLY A 68 -8.80 17.71 -2.97
C GLY A 68 -8.39 18.83 -2.01
N ALA A 69 -8.60 20.10 -2.35
CA ALA A 69 -8.10 21.25 -1.60
C ALA A 69 -8.63 21.31 -0.16
N ARG A 70 -9.97 21.33 -0.01
CA ARG A 70 -10.68 21.21 1.29
C ARG A 70 -11.17 19.80 1.59
N HIS A 71 -11.27 18.93 0.57
CA HIS A 71 -11.77 17.55 0.68
C HIS A 71 -10.66 16.52 0.42
N THR A 72 -9.54 16.67 1.12
CA THR A 72 -8.38 15.77 0.97
C THR A 72 -8.76 14.34 1.35
N VAL A 73 -8.54 13.41 0.42
CA VAL A 73 -8.77 11.99 0.57
C VAL A 73 -7.68 11.40 1.45
N ARG A 74 -8.08 10.92 2.62
CA ARG A 74 -7.18 10.35 3.64
C ARG A 74 -6.80 8.89 3.37
N GLY A 75 -7.57 8.18 2.56
CA GLY A 75 -7.44 6.75 2.31
C GLY A 75 -8.66 6.22 1.57
N GLY A 76 -8.52 5.02 0.99
CA GLY A 76 -9.60 4.32 0.29
C GLY A 76 -10.82 3.99 1.16
N THR A 77 -11.94 3.68 0.50
CA THR A 77 -13.19 3.24 1.14
C THR A 77 -13.17 1.74 1.49
N GLY A 78 -14.22 1.23 2.13
CA GLY A 78 -14.38 -0.20 2.44
C GLY A 78 -13.77 -0.59 3.79
N SER A 79 -13.20 -1.80 3.87
CA SER A 79 -12.57 -2.33 5.09
C SER A 79 -11.41 -1.46 5.61
N GLY A 80 -10.71 -0.73 4.72
CA GLY A 80 -9.65 0.20 5.07
C GLY A 80 -10.11 1.52 5.72
N GLU A 81 -11.41 1.79 5.78
CA GLU A 81 -11.93 3.07 6.28
C GLU A 81 -11.84 3.18 7.82
N VAL A 82 -11.11 4.17 8.32
CA VAL A 82 -10.84 4.36 9.76
C VAL A 82 -11.68 5.50 10.32
N ASN A 83 -12.25 5.34 11.51
CA ASN A 83 -12.91 6.47 12.20
C ASN A 83 -11.87 7.38 12.85
N THR A 84 -11.91 8.69 12.53
CA THR A 84 -10.92 9.66 13.02
C THR A 84 -11.58 10.92 13.51
N ARG A 85 -11.02 11.57 14.54
CA ARG A 85 -11.59 12.79 15.14
C ARG A 85 -11.61 13.99 14.19
N ARG A 86 -10.58 14.11 13.37
CA ARG A 86 -10.37 15.19 12.41
C ARG A 86 -9.60 14.62 11.23
N VAL A 87 -9.86 15.18 10.06
CA VAL A 87 -9.03 15.04 8.86
C VAL A 87 -8.58 16.45 8.52
N VAL A 88 -7.27 16.65 8.39
CA VAL A 88 -6.69 17.95 8.06
C VAL A 88 -6.53 18.01 6.55
N SER A 89 -7.27 18.92 5.93
CA SER A 89 -7.21 19.19 4.49
C SER A 89 -5.91 19.90 4.09
N VAL A 90 -5.59 19.89 2.79
CA VAL A 90 -4.44 20.63 2.25
C VAL A 90 -4.54 22.13 2.58
N CYS A 91 -5.72 22.74 2.42
CA CYS A 91 -5.93 24.14 2.80
C CYS A 91 -5.65 24.39 4.28
N GLU A 92 -6.25 23.61 5.19
CA GLU A 92 -6.00 23.77 6.63
C GLU A 92 -4.52 23.58 6.99
N GLY A 93 -3.85 22.60 6.37
CA GLY A 93 -2.43 22.37 6.58
C GLY A 93 -1.56 23.56 6.17
N LEU A 94 -1.89 24.20 5.04
CA LEU A 94 -1.21 25.40 4.54
C LEU A 94 -1.51 26.64 5.40
N GLU A 95 -2.76 26.83 5.81
CA GLU A 95 -3.18 27.90 6.72
C GLU A 95 -2.45 27.79 8.06
N GLU A 96 -2.44 26.60 8.67
CA GLU A 96 -1.70 26.33 9.91
C GLU A 96 -0.16 26.44 9.73
N ALA A 97 0.34 26.30 8.50
CA ALA A 97 1.74 26.58 8.15
C ALA A 97 2.03 28.07 7.92
N GLY A 98 1.02 28.94 7.88
CA GLY A 98 1.14 30.40 7.79
C GLY A 98 0.80 31.00 6.42
N PHE A 99 0.14 30.26 5.53
CA PHE A 99 -0.36 30.80 4.27
C PHE A 99 -1.76 31.41 4.41
N GLU A 100 -2.07 32.38 3.55
CA GLU A 100 -3.41 32.95 3.39
C GLU A 100 -3.99 32.45 2.07
N ILE A 101 -5.11 31.73 2.13
CA ILE A 101 -5.75 31.14 0.95
C ILE A 101 -6.62 32.18 0.24
N THR A 102 -6.29 32.50 -1.02
CA THR A 102 -6.97 33.58 -1.76
C THR A 102 -8.10 33.13 -2.68
N SER A 103 -8.29 31.83 -2.86
CA SER A 103 -9.26 31.20 -3.78
C SER A 103 -10.56 30.75 -3.09
N SER A 104 -10.92 31.35 -1.95
CA SER A 104 -12.05 30.89 -1.13
C SER A 104 -13.39 30.92 -1.87
N SER A 105 -13.60 31.84 -2.81
CA SER A 105 -14.84 31.90 -3.62
C SER A 105 -15.06 30.64 -4.44
N TRP A 106 -14.04 30.15 -5.13
CA TRP A 106 -14.10 28.92 -5.91
C TRP A 106 -14.30 27.71 -5.00
N LEU A 107 -13.57 27.67 -3.88
CA LEU A 107 -13.69 26.59 -2.89
C LEU A 107 -15.10 26.50 -2.31
N ASP A 108 -15.73 27.63 -1.99
CA ASP A 108 -17.11 27.68 -1.48
C ASP A 108 -18.12 27.18 -2.53
N ARG A 109 -17.90 27.46 -3.83
CA ARG A 109 -18.72 26.92 -4.92
C ARG A 109 -18.60 25.40 -5.01
N TYR A 110 -17.38 24.89 -4.97
CA TYR A 110 -17.15 23.44 -5.01
C TYR A 110 -17.72 22.74 -3.77
N ASP A 111 -17.57 23.32 -2.58
CA ASP A 111 -18.15 22.80 -1.33
C ASP A 111 -19.68 22.66 -1.43
N ALA A 112 -20.35 23.65 -2.03
CA ALA A 112 -21.80 23.61 -2.25
C ALA A 112 -22.23 22.53 -3.26
N ILE A 113 -21.48 22.37 -4.36
CA ILE A 113 -21.72 21.32 -5.36
C ILE A 113 -21.54 19.94 -4.73
N LEU A 114 -20.42 19.71 -4.04
CA LEU A 114 -20.13 18.45 -3.38
C LEU A 114 -21.17 18.10 -2.31
N ALA A 115 -21.60 19.07 -1.50
CA ALA A 115 -22.64 18.84 -0.49
C ALA A 115 -23.96 18.38 -1.13
N SER A 116 -24.31 18.95 -2.29
CA SER A 116 -25.51 18.59 -3.05
C SER A 116 -25.37 17.19 -3.66
N HIS A 117 -24.23 16.89 -4.28
CA HIS A 117 -23.91 15.57 -4.84
C HIS A 117 -23.92 14.47 -3.77
N ILE A 118 -23.38 14.73 -2.57
CA ILE A 118 -23.44 13.78 -1.45
C ILE A 118 -24.89 13.50 -1.02
N ALA A 119 -25.74 14.52 -0.97
CA ALA A 119 -27.14 14.35 -0.60
C ALA A 119 -27.90 13.51 -1.65
N GLU A 120 -27.69 13.81 -2.94
CA GLU A 120 -28.27 13.05 -4.06
C GLU A 120 -27.78 11.60 -4.08
N TYR A 121 -26.48 11.37 -3.86
CA TYR A 121 -25.91 10.03 -3.73
C TYR A 121 -26.58 9.23 -2.62
N LYS A 122 -26.66 9.79 -1.40
CA LYS A 122 -27.29 9.11 -0.26
C LYS A 122 -28.74 8.76 -0.56
N GLN A 123 -29.49 9.69 -1.14
CA GLN A 123 -30.87 9.46 -1.52
C GLN A 123 -30.98 8.33 -2.55
N ARG A 124 -30.13 8.33 -3.60
CA ARG A 124 -30.06 7.28 -4.61
C ARG A 124 -29.77 5.91 -4.01
N VAL A 125 -28.80 5.81 -3.10
CA VAL A 125 -28.45 4.54 -2.42
C VAL A 125 -29.60 4.07 -1.52
N GLU A 126 -30.24 4.97 -0.78
CA GLU A 126 -31.40 4.63 0.05
C GLU A 126 -32.59 4.13 -0.77
N ASP A 127 -32.84 4.74 -1.93
CA ASP A 127 -33.93 4.33 -2.82
C ASP A 127 -33.61 3.00 -3.51
N TYR A 128 -32.36 2.78 -3.92
CA TYR A 128 -31.88 1.49 -4.41
C TYR A 128 -32.04 0.38 -3.36
N ALA A 129 -31.64 0.63 -2.11
CA ALA A 129 -31.77 -0.33 -1.02
C ALA A 129 -33.23 -0.74 -0.78
N LYS A 130 -34.16 0.22 -0.85
CA LYS A 130 -35.61 -0.04 -0.75
C LYS A 130 -36.14 -0.81 -1.96
N GLU A 131 -35.76 -0.43 -3.17
CA GLU A 131 -36.24 -1.06 -4.41
C GLU A 131 -35.77 -2.51 -4.53
N LYS A 132 -34.52 -2.79 -4.17
CA LYS A 132 -33.91 -4.12 -4.26
C LYS A 132 -34.09 -4.98 -3.00
N GLU A 133 -34.70 -4.44 -1.95
CA GLU A 133 -34.87 -5.09 -0.64
C GLU A 133 -33.54 -5.60 -0.04
N VAL A 134 -32.44 -4.87 -0.28
CA VAL A 134 -31.10 -5.20 0.24
C VAL A 134 -30.75 -4.35 1.47
N ALA A 135 -29.85 -4.86 2.31
CA ALA A 135 -29.31 -4.08 3.42
C ALA A 135 -28.61 -2.83 2.87
N LEU A 136 -28.79 -1.68 3.54
CA LEU A 136 -28.22 -0.40 3.11
C LEU A 136 -26.70 -0.48 2.92
N ALA A 137 -25.99 -1.25 3.77
CA ALA A 137 -24.56 -1.48 3.63
C ALA A 137 -24.18 -2.11 2.28
N ASN A 138 -24.96 -3.09 1.80
CA ASN A 138 -24.74 -3.73 0.50
C ASN A 138 -25.07 -2.77 -0.65
N ALA A 139 -26.13 -1.95 -0.49
CA ALA A 139 -26.45 -0.93 -1.48
C ALA A 139 -25.30 0.08 -1.68
N TYR A 140 -24.55 0.44 -0.61
CA TYR A 140 -23.35 1.27 -0.73
C TYR A 140 -22.22 0.58 -1.51
N PHE A 141 -22.06 -0.74 -1.41
CA PHE A 141 -21.08 -1.49 -2.21
C PHE A 141 -21.46 -1.55 -3.69
N GLU A 142 -22.76 -1.68 -3.99
CA GLU A 142 -23.25 -1.79 -5.37
C GLU A 142 -23.40 -0.44 -6.08
N ASN A 143 -23.37 0.67 -5.34
CA ASN A 143 -23.57 2.00 -5.89
C ASN A 143 -22.34 2.89 -5.62
N SER A 144 -21.53 3.09 -6.66
CA SER A 144 -20.42 4.03 -6.63
C SER A 144 -20.89 5.48 -6.37
N PHE A 145 -20.09 6.22 -5.60
CA PHE A 145 -20.27 7.65 -5.31
C PHE A 145 -20.27 8.51 -6.59
N GLY A 146 -19.43 8.14 -7.56
CA GLY A 146 -19.20 8.89 -8.78
C GLY A 146 -18.46 10.22 -8.55
N THR A 147 -17.89 10.77 -9.62
CA THR A 147 -17.15 12.03 -9.58
C THR A 147 -18.14 13.21 -9.63
N PRO A 148 -18.13 14.12 -8.65
CA PRO A 148 -18.98 15.32 -8.68
C PRO A 148 -18.55 16.26 -9.81
N GLU A 149 -19.48 17.09 -10.28
CA GLU A 149 -19.15 18.17 -11.22
C GLU A 149 -18.12 19.13 -10.61
N LEU A 150 -17.16 19.58 -11.42
CA LEU A 150 -16.12 20.49 -11.00
C LEU A 150 -16.35 21.88 -11.61
N PRO A 151 -16.64 22.93 -10.81
CA PRO A 151 -16.88 24.25 -11.36
C PRO A 151 -15.61 24.78 -12.03
N ARG A 152 -15.77 25.39 -13.20
CA ARG A 152 -14.67 26.09 -13.87
C ARG A 152 -14.22 27.29 -13.02
N ILE A 153 -12.91 27.52 -12.96
CA ILE A 153 -12.30 28.70 -12.36
C ILE A 153 -12.60 29.89 -13.25
N GLU A 154 -13.01 30.99 -12.64
CA GLU A 154 -13.37 32.23 -13.33
C GLU A 154 -12.43 33.37 -12.89
N GLU A 155 -12.38 34.45 -13.66
CA GLU A 155 -11.55 35.64 -13.34
C GLU A 155 -11.83 36.20 -11.92
N GLY A 156 -13.08 36.08 -11.45
CA GLY A 156 -13.46 36.53 -10.11
C GLY A 156 -12.86 35.69 -8.97
N ASP A 157 -12.33 34.50 -9.27
CA ASP A 157 -11.66 33.62 -8.31
C ASP A 157 -10.15 33.90 -8.21
N ILE A 158 -9.62 34.80 -9.05
CA ILE A 158 -8.20 35.13 -9.10
C ILE A 158 -7.90 36.34 -8.21
N ASP A 159 -6.98 36.14 -7.25
CA ASP A 159 -6.36 37.23 -6.51
C ASP A 159 -4.95 37.48 -7.06
N ALA A 160 -4.80 38.56 -7.82
CA ALA A 160 -3.52 38.96 -8.41
C ALA A 160 -2.41 39.27 -7.39
N SER A 161 -2.71 39.32 -6.09
CA SER A 161 -1.69 39.44 -5.04
C SER A 161 -1.06 38.11 -4.63
N ALA A 162 -1.57 36.97 -5.12
CA ALA A 162 -0.92 35.67 -5.02
C ALA A 162 -0.14 35.36 -6.32
N ASP A 163 1.14 35.02 -6.17
CA ASP A 163 2.02 34.65 -7.29
C ASP A 163 2.05 33.13 -7.54
N THR A 164 1.59 32.36 -6.56
CA THR A 164 1.64 30.90 -6.54
C THR A 164 0.24 30.31 -6.45
N ALA A 165 0.00 29.27 -7.23
CA ALA A 165 -1.19 28.45 -7.16
C ALA A 165 -0.86 26.97 -6.97
N ILE A 166 -1.69 26.31 -6.17
CA ILE A 166 -1.70 24.86 -6.00
C ILE A 166 -3.01 24.32 -6.59
N TYR A 167 -2.91 23.31 -7.44
CA TYR A 167 -4.06 22.56 -7.93
C TYR A 167 -4.04 21.14 -7.36
N VAL A 168 -5.03 20.78 -6.54
CA VAL A 168 -5.09 19.48 -5.86
C VAL A 168 -6.05 18.54 -6.59
N ILE A 169 -5.49 17.50 -7.21
CA ILE A 169 -6.25 16.43 -7.87
C ILE A 169 -6.40 15.28 -6.89
N ALA A 170 -7.63 15.02 -6.48
CA ALA A 170 -7.99 13.91 -5.62
C ALA A 170 -8.75 12.82 -6.38
N ARG A 171 -8.41 11.58 -6.06
CA ARG A 171 -9.13 10.37 -6.48
C ARG A 171 -9.26 9.44 -5.30
N ASP A 172 -10.39 8.75 -5.25
CA ASP A 172 -10.67 7.73 -4.25
C ASP A 172 -11.04 6.41 -4.92
N SER A 173 -10.84 5.31 -4.22
CA SER A 173 -11.14 3.95 -4.68
C SER A 173 -11.35 3.05 -3.47
N GLY A 174 -12.04 1.94 -3.64
CA GLY A 174 -12.19 0.98 -2.56
C GLY A 174 -12.84 -0.32 -2.98
N GLU A 175 -13.11 -1.13 -1.96
CA GLU A 175 -13.63 -2.48 -2.11
C GLU A 175 -15.01 -2.50 -2.78
N GLY A 176 -15.21 -3.42 -3.73
CA GLY A 176 -16.48 -3.62 -4.43
C GLY A 176 -16.59 -2.97 -5.81
N ALA A 177 -15.64 -2.13 -6.21
CA ALA A 177 -15.61 -1.58 -7.56
C ALA A 177 -14.17 -1.28 -8.02
N ASP A 178 -13.85 -1.71 -9.24
CA ASP A 178 -12.62 -1.32 -9.91
C ASP A 178 -12.70 0.11 -10.46
N ARG A 179 -11.54 0.78 -10.50
CA ARG A 179 -11.38 2.05 -11.20
C ARG A 179 -11.48 1.84 -12.72
N LYS A 180 -11.89 2.88 -13.43
CA LYS A 180 -12.10 2.83 -14.89
C LYS A 180 -11.17 3.77 -15.66
N PRO A 181 -10.79 3.42 -16.91
CA PRO A 181 -10.09 4.31 -17.83
C PRO A 181 -11.06 5.37 -18.39
N GLU A 182 -11.63 6.20 -17.51
CA GLU A 182 -12.62 7.22 -17.83
C GLU A 182 -12.22 8.58 -17.20
N ALA A 183 -12.79 9.67 -17.73
CA ALA A 183 -12.60 11.02 -17.20
C ALA A 183 -13.14 11.12 -15.77
N GLY A 184 -12.36 11.72 -14.87
CA GLY A 184 -12.69 11.85 -13.46
C GLY A 184 -12.29 10.64 -12.61
N ASP A 185 -11.66 9.64 -13.20
CA ASP A 185 -11.04 8.49 -12.52
C ASP A 185 -9.57 8.36 -12.94
N TYR A 186 -9.25 7.46 -13.87
CA TYR A 186 -7.89 7.34 -14.40
C TYR A 186 -7.48 8.57 -15.23
N TYR A 187 -8.39 9.13 -16.02
CA TYR A 187 -8.15 10.34 -16.81
C TYR A 187 -8.62 11.60 -16.06
N LEU A 188 -8.05 12.75 -16.41
CA LEU A 188 -8.56 14.04 -15.97
C LEU A 188 -9.93 14.31 -16.61
N THR A 189 -10.77 15.10 -15.95
CA THR A 189 -11.99 15.65 -16.57
C THR A 189 -11.64 16.85 -17.46
N GLU A 190 -12.53 17.19 -18.40
CA GLU A 190 -12.39 18.40 -19.21
C GLU A 190 -12.30 19.67 -18.35
N ASP A 191 -13.01 19.72 -17.23
CA ASP A 191 -12.97 20.86 -16.30
C ASP A 191 -11.70 20.89 -15.46
N GLU A 192 -11.10 19.74 -15.13
CA GLU A 192 -9.77 19.70 -14.51
C GLU A 192 -8.71 20.24 -15.47
N GLU A 193 -8.71 19.79 -16.73
CA GLU A 193 -7.82 20.32 -17.77
C GLU A 193 -8.01 21.82 -17.96
N TYR A 194 -9.27 22.28 -18.14
CA TYR A 194 -9.58 23.71 -18.26
C TYR A 194 -9.07 24.52 -17.08
N ASN A 195 -9.30 24.04 -15.86
CA ASN A 195 -8.92 24.74 -14.64
C ASN A 195 -7.39 24.82 -14.48
N ILE A 196 -6.67 23.75 -14.84
CA ILE A 196 -5.20 23.74 -14.83
C ILE A 196 -4.66 24.74 -15.85
N ASP A 197 -5.21 24.75 -17.07
CA ASP A 197 -4.85 25.73 -18.11
C ASP A 197 -5.09 27.16 -17.66
N PHE A 198 -6.23 27.42 -17.03
CA PHE A 198 -6.60 28.71 -16.47
C PHE A 198 -5.60 29.13 -15.40
N VAL A 199 -5.34 28.28 -14.40
CA VAL A 199 -4.34 28.54 -13.34
C VAL A 199 -2.95 28.82 -13.94
N CYS A 200 -2.52 28.04 -14.93
CA CYS A 200 -1.25 28.26 -15.63
C CYS A 200 -1.20 29.57 -16.44
N GLY A 201 -2.35 30.16 -16.78
CA GLY A 201 -2.44 31.46 -17.43
C GLY A 201 -2.32 32.65 -16.47
N HIS A 202 -2.62 32.45 -15.18
CA HIS A 202 -2.74 33.54 -14.20
C HIS A 202 -1.64 33.58 -13.13
N TYR A 203 -1.01 32.44 -12.81
CA TYR A 203 0.01 32.34 -11.76
C TYR A 203 1.37 32.00 -12.34
N SER A 204 2.45 32.60 -11.78
CA SER A 204 3.81 32.35 -12.27
C SER A 204 4.41 31.04 -11.74
N LYS A 205 3.90 30.57 -10.59
CA LYS A 205 4.29 29.30 -9.97
C LYS A 205 3.06 28.42 -9.80
N VAL A 206 2.99 27.35 -10.59
CA VAL A 206 1.90 26.37 -10.49
C VAL A 206 2.44 25.04 -10.00
N ILE A 207 1.81 24.53 -8.95
CA ILE A 207 2.13 23.25 -8.34
C ILE A 207 0.89 22.36 -8.45
N VAL A 208 1.06 21.14 -8.96
CA VAL A 208 0.00 20.12 -8.94
C VAL A 208 0.28 19.14 -7.80
N LEU A 209 -0.69 18.97 -6.90
CA LEU A 209 -0.66 17.94 -5.86
C LEU A 209 -1.57 16.78 -6.25
N LEU A 210 -1.01 15.57 -6.29
CA LEU A 210 -1.77 14.36 -6.55
C LEU A 210 -2.09 13.68 -5.21
N ASN A 211 -3.36 13.75 -4.82
CA ASN A 211 -3.95 13.08 -3.67
C ASN A 211 -4.74 11.84 -4.12
N VAL A 212 -4.02 10.87 -4.67
CA VAL A 212 -4.59 9.70 -5.36
C VAL A 212 -4.11 8.40 -4.74
N GLY A 213 -5.00 7.41 -4.61
CA GLY A 213 -4.68 6.08 -4.07
C GLY A 213 -4.02 5.14 -5.08
N GLY A 214 -4.17 5.42 -6.37
CA GLY A 214 -3.59 4.63 -7.47
C GLY A 214 -3.14 5.50 -8.63
N VAL A 215 -2.53 4.87 -9.64
CA VAL A 215 -2.00 5.53 -10.84
C VAL A 215 -3.13 6.26 -11.59
N ILE A 216 -2.84 7.47 -12.08
CA ILE A 216 -3.69 8.20 -13.04
C ILE A 216 -2.87 8.50 -14.30
N ASP A 217 -3.55 8.81 -15.40
CA ASP A 217 -2.87 9.34 -16.58
C ASP A 217 -2.12 10.63 -16.26
N MET A 218 -0.92 10.73 -16.82
CA MET A 218 -0.04 11.88 -16.64
C MET A 218 0.23 12.62 -17.96
N THR A 219 -0.39 12.19 -19.06
CA THR A 219 -0.11 12.71 -20.41
C THR A 219 -0.38 14.21 -20.49
N TYR A 220 -1.54 14.65 -19.99
CA TYR A 220 -1.87 16.07 -19.95
C TYR A 220 -0.89 16.86 -19.07
N LEU A 221 -0.69 16.41 -17.82
CA LEU A 221 0.15 17.08 -16.83
C LEU A 221 1.63 17.18 -17.25
N LYS A 222 2.15 16.18 -17.99
CA LYS A 222 3.50 16.20 -18.54
C LYS A 222 3.68 17.15 -19.72
N ARG A 223 2.62 17.35 -20.52
CA ARG A 223 2.64 18.23 -21.68
C ARG A 223 2.59 19.70 -21.26
N GLU A 224 1.91 20.01 -20.16
CA GLU A 224 1.78 21.38 -19.68
C GLU A 224 3.05 21.87 -18.97
N HIS A 225 3.94 22.51 -19.73
CA HIS A 225 5.24 22.96 -19.24
C HIS A 225 5.20 24.13 -18.25
N ARG A 226 4.04 24.79 -18.07
CA ARG A 226 3.86 25.85 -17.07
C ARG A 226 3.67 25.30 -15.65
N ILE A 227 3.44 23.99 -15.49
CA ILE A 227 3.44 23.33 -14.18
C ILE A 227 4.88 23.20 -13.70
N GLY A 228 5.25 24.00 -12.71
CA GLY A 228 6.61 24.03 -12.15
C GLY A 228 6.93 22.84 -11.26
N ALA A 229 5.92 22.25 -10.59
CA ALA A 229 6.11 21.03 -9.81
C ALA A 229 4.88 20.11 -9.79
N ILE A 230 5.13 18.81 -9.72
CA ILE A 230 4.12 17.77 -9.51
C ILE A 230 4.57 16.91 -8.32
N LEU A 231 3.77 16.90 -7.26
CA LEU A 231 4.03 16.15 -6.03
C LEU A 231 2.91 15.15 -5.76
N LEU A 232 3.25 13.86 -5.78
CA LEU A 232 2.36 12.78 -5.36
C LEU A 232 2.42 12.65 -3.84
N ILE A 233 1.37 13.10 -3.16
CA ILE A 233 1.21 12.90 -1.71
C ILE A 233 0.46 11.62 -1.38
N SER A 234 -0.13 10.95 -2.39
CA SER A 234 -0.99 9.78 -2.22
C SER A 234 -2.09 10.05 -1.19
N GLN A 235 -2.40 9.11 -0.29
CA GLN A 235 -3.43 9.23 0.72
C GLN A 235 -2.84 8.92 2.11
N THR A 236 -2.28 9.94 2.76
CA THR A 236 -1.44 9.81 3.98
C THR A 236 -2.22 9.85 5.31
N GLY A 237 -3.46 9.38 5.31
CA GLY A 237 -4.31 9.39 6.50
C GLY A 237 -4.77 10.79 6.92
N SER A 238 -5.28 10.89 8.14
CA SER A 238 -5.92 12.12 8.67
C SER A 238 -5.03 13.34 8.78
N ASN A 239 -3.70 13.17 8.74
CA ASN A 239 -2.74 14.28 8.81
C ASN A 239 -2.24 14.72 7.43
N GLY A 240 -2.92 14.32 6.34
CA GLY A 240 -2.45 14.57 4.97
C GLY A 240 -2.19 16.03 4.63
N GLY A 241 -3.02 16.96 5.12
CA GLY A 241 -2.77 18.39 4.99
C GLY A 241 -1.45 18.86 5.61
N TYR A 242 -1.11 18.36 6.80
CA TYR A 242 0.18 18.67 7.44
C TYR A 242 1.36 18.11 6.67
N VAL A 243 1.22 16.90 6.12
CA VAL A 243 2.25 16.25 5.29
C VAL A 243 2.49 17.08 4.03
N ALA A 244 1.42 17.48 3.34
CA ALA A 244 1.50 18.35 2.17
C ALA A 244 2.19 19.68 2.52
N ALA A 245 1.76 20.35 3.59
CA ALA A 245 2.34 21.63 4.01
C ALA A 245 3.83 21.53 4.38
N ASP A 246 4.25 20.50 5.11
CA ASP A 246 5.67 20.30 5.47
C ASP A 246 6.55 20.06 4.24
N LEU A 247 6.04 19.35 3.23
CA LEU A 247 6.75 19.15 1.96
C LEU A 247 6.79 20.43 1.13
N ILE A 248 5.66 21.13 0.99
CA ILE A 248 5.56 22.37 0.19
C ILE A 248 6.48 23.46 0.75
N THR A 249 6.56 23.58 2.08
CA THR A 249 7.41 24.57 2.76
C THR A 249 8.88 24.15 2.89
N GLY A 250 9.23 22.92 2.52
CA GLY A 250 10.59 22.40 2.67
C GLY A 250 10.98 22.09 4.11
N LYS A 251 10.03 22.06 5.06
CA LYS A 251 10.26 21.52 6.42
C LYS A 251 10.62 20.04 6.36
N ALA A 252 10.12 19.33 5.36
CA ALA A 252 10.52 17.98 4.99
C ALA A 252 10.92 17.93 3.51
N THR A 253 11.90 17.09 3.21
CA THR A 253 12.37 16.86 1.84
C THR A 253 11.74 15.57 1.30
N PRO A 254 11.05 15.61 0.13
CA PRO A 254 10.52 14.41 -0.53
C PRO A 254 11.62 13.35 -0.73
N SER A 255 11.28 12.12 -0.38
CA SER A 255 12.20 10.98 -0.47
C SER A 255 11.50 9.66 -0.77
N GLY A 256 10.21 9.69 -1.10
CA GLY A 256 9.47 8.54 -1.58
C GLY A 256 9.92 8.16 -3.00
N LYS A 257 9.66 6.90 -3.36
CA LYS A 257 9.89 6.33 -4.69
C LYS A 257 8.63 5.59 -5.12
N LEU A 258 8.32 5.62 -6.42
CA LEU A 258 7.17 4.92 -6.97
C LEU A 258 7.29 3.40 -6.77
N THR A 259 6.22 2.79 -6.29
CA THR A 259 6.08 1.32 -6.16
C THR A 259 5.53 0.66 -7.42
N ASP A 260 5.03 1.46 -8.36
CA ASP A 260 4.43 1.00 -9.61
C ASP A 260 5.05 1.74 -10.80
N THR A 261 4.99 1.12 -11.97
CA THR A 261 5.35 1.79 -13.22
C THR A 261 4.15 2.62 -13.69
N TRP A 262 4.36 3.90 -13.96
CA TRP A 262 3.33 4.79 -14.50
C TRP A 262 3.47 4.81 -16.02
N ALA A 263 2.52 4.18 -16.71
CA ALA A 263 2.52 4.02 -18.15
C ALA A 263 2.21 5.33 -18.88
N ARG A 264 2.48 5.40 -20.19
CA ARG A 264 2.12 6.58 -21.01
C ARG A 264 0.67 6.57 -21.43
N THR A 265 0.15 5.39 -21.74
CA THR A 265 -1.26 5.18 -21.98
C THR A 265 -1.73 4.03 -21.11
N PHE A 266 -3.03 3.91 -20.89
CA PHE A 266 -3.57 2.80 -20.11
C PHE A 266 -3.29 1.45 -20.81
N GLU A 267 -3.33 1.44 -22.15
CA GLU A 267 -3.13 0.26 -22.98
C GLU A 267 -1.67 -0.23 -23.03
N ASP A 268 -0.73 0.55 -22.51
CA ASP A 268 0.67 0.12 -22.35
C ASP A 268 0.81 -0.89 -21.19
N TYR A 269 -0.20 -1.07 -20.32
CA TYR A 269 -0.14 -2.11 -19.27
C TYR A 269 -0.39 -3.49 -19.88
N PRO A 270 0.40 -4.52 -19.51
CA PRO A 270 0.33 -5.83 -20.17
C PRO A 270 -1.01 -6.54 -19.92
N SER A 271 -1.70 -6.21 -18.82
CA SER A 271 -2.99 -6.77 -18.45
C SER A 271 -4.17 -5.88 -18.84
N SER A 272 -3.97 -4.70 -19.46
CA SER A 272 -5.07 -3.76 -19.71
C SER A 272 -6.18 -4.36 -20.56
N GLU A 273 -5.83 -5.17 -21.56
CA GLU A 273 -6.80 -5.83 -22.43
C GLU A 273 -7.56 -6.92 -21.69
N ASP A 274 -6.90 -7.92 -21.09
CA ASP A 274 -7.58 -9.02 -20.39
C ASP A 274 -8.30 -8.58 -19.09
N PHE A 275 -7.89 -7.47 -18.47
CA PHE A 275 -8.53 -6.90 -17.28
C PHE A 275 -9.78 -6.09 -17.63
N MET A 276 -9.78 -5.35 -18.74
CA MET A 276 -10.92 -4.53 -19.15
C MET A 276 -11.88 -5.24 -20.11
N SER A 277 -11.36 -6.17 -20.92
CA SER A 277 -12.15 -6.95 -21.87
C SER A 277 -12.43 -8.35 -21.30
N GLY A 278 -13.67 -8.81 -21.44
CA GLY A 278 -14.02 -10.21 -21.18
C GLY A 278 -14.83 -10.48 -19.91
N ASP A 279 -15.29 -11.73 -19.87
CA ASP A 279 -16.08 -12.40 -18.83
C ASP A 279 -15.69 -11.96 -17.41
N GLU A 280 -16.66 -11.46 -16.62
CA GLU A 280 -16.42 -11.08 -15.23
C GLU A 280 -16.05 -12.29 -14.36
N ASP A 281 -16.39 -13.50 -14.81
CA ASP A 281 -16.15 -14.75 -14.08
C ASP A 281 -14.72 -15.29 -14.26
N ASP A 282 -14.05 -15.01 -15.38
CA ASP A 282 -12.74 -15.60 -15.73
C ASP A 282 -11.72 -14.54 -16.22
N ARG A 283 -10.57 -14.46 -15.55
CA ARG A 283 -9.43 -13.57 -15.92
C ARG A 283 -8.17 -14.36 -16.24
N PHE A 284 -7.62 -14.15 -17.44
CA PHE A 284 -6.42 -14.84 -17.92
C PHE A 284 -5.18 -13.97 -17.72
N TYR A 285 -4.25 -14.43 -16.90
CA TYR A 285 -3.02 -13.70 -16.55
C TYR A 285 -1.94 -13.97 -17.61
N ARG A 286 -2.23 -13.60 -18.86
CA ARG A 286 -1.39 -13.89 -20.02
C ARG A 286 -0.01 -13.27 -19.92
N GLU A 287 0.10 -12.17 -19.19
CA GLU A 287 1.38 -11.53 -18.90
C GLU A 287 2.32 -12.40 -18.07
N GLY A 288 1.79 -13.42 -17.37
CA GLY A 288 2.58 -14.34 -16.56
C GLY A 288 3.46 -13.60 -15.55
N ILE A 289 4.77 -13.80 -15.62
CA ILE A 289 5.74 -13.12 -14.73
C ILE A 289 6.01 -11.65 -15.14
N TYR A 290 5.52 -11.21 -16.30
CA TYR A 290 5.74 -9.87 -16.84
C TYR A 290 4.70 -8.87 -16.30
N VAL A 291 4.71 -8.68 -14.98
CA VAL A 291 3.87 -7.67 -14.30
C VAL A 291 4.66 -6.41 -13.99
N GLY A 292 4.10 -5.25 -14.32
CA GLY A 292 4.71 -3.95 -14.04
C GLY A 292 6.08 -3.79 -14.73
N TYR A 293 7.09 -3.29 -14.02
CA TYR A 293 8.41 -3.00 -14.61
C TYR A 293 9.07 -4.23 -15.26
N ARG A 294 8.74 -5.46 -14.83
CA ARG A 294 9.22 -6.67 -15.51
C ARG A 294 8.82 -6.70 -16.98
N TYR A 295 7.60 -6.27 -17.30
CA TYR A 295 7.14 -6.10 -18.67
C TYR A 295 7.80 -4.90 -19.34
N PHE A 296 7.63 -3.71 -18.78
CA PHE A 296 8.13 -2.49 -19.42
C PHE A 296 9.62 -2.57 -19.74
N ASP A 297 10.42 -3.08 -18.81
CA ASP A 297 11.88 -3.18 -18.96
C ASP A 297 12.26 -4.26 -19.96
N SER A 298 11.59 -5.41 -19.97
CA SER A 298 11.92 -6.52 -20.88
C SER A 298 11.46 -6.27 -22.32
N PHE A 299 10.30 -5.63 -22.49
CA PHE A 299 9.66 -5.38 -23.79
C PHE A 299 10.06 -4.03 -24.40
N GLY A 300 10.90 -3.24 -23.70
CA GLY A 300 11.39 -1.97 -24.22
C GLY A 300 10.33 -0.87 -24.28
N ILE A 301 9.26 -0.99 -23.49
CA ILE A 301 8.18 0.00 -23.45
C ILE A 301 8.57 1.09 -22.47
N ALA A 302 8.60 2.33 -22.95
CA ALA A 302 9.03 3.47 -22.14
C ALA A 302 7.86 3.99 -21.28
N PRO A 303 7.99 3.98 -19.94
CA PRO A 303 6.97 4.54 -19.05
C PRO A 303 7.08 6.07 -18.95
N VAL A 304 6.05 6.73 -18.41
CA VAL A 304 6.11 8.14 -17.98
C VAL A 304 7.06 8.28 -16.79
N TYR A 305 6.88 7.40 -15.80
CA TYR A 305 7.75 7.26 -14.65
C TYR A 305 8.02 5.78 -14.38
N PRO A 306 9.31 5.37 -14.34
CA PRO A 306 9.65 3.98 -14.11
C PRO A 306 9.45 3.59 -12.64
N PHE A 307 9.32 2.28 -12.39
CA PHE A 307 9.36 1.74 -11.03
C PHE A 307 10.58 2.24 -10.27
N GLY A 308 10.37 2.64 -9.01
CA GLY A 308 11.42 3.16 -8.14
C GLY A 308 11.82 4.61 -8.40
N TYR A 309 11.14 5.35 -9.28
CA TYR A 309 11.43 6.75 -9.57
C TYR A 309 10.95 7.72 -8.47
N GLY A 310 11.66 8.82 -8.28
CA GLY A 310 11.25 9.92 -7.40
C GLY A 310 12.38 10.93 -7.18
N LYS A 311 12.07 12.21 -7.38
CA LYS A 311 13.00 13.34 -7.17
C LYS A 311 13.09 13.73 -5.69
N SER A 312 13.98 14.66 -5.41
CA SER A 312 14.19 15.28 -4.09
C SER A 312 14.47 16.78 -4.27
N TYR A 313 14.47 17.56 -3.18
CA TYR A 313 14.91 18.96 -3.21
C TYR A 313 16.43 19.12 -3.25
N THR A 314 17.16 18.01 -3.11
CA THR A 314 18.61 17.96 -3.24
C THR A 314 19.05 16.91 -4.27
N THR A 315 20.33 16.88 -4.58
CA THR A 315 20.95 15.89 -5.48
C THR A 315 21.85 14.96 -4.70
N PHE A 316 22.06 13.75 -5.22
CA PHE A 316 22.89 12.74 -4.59
C PHE A 316 23.92 12.16 -5.56
N GLY A 317 25.17 12.07 -5.11
CA GLY A 317 26.21 11.25 -5.72
C GLY A 317 26.11 9.81 -5.22
N MET A 318 26.40 8.84 -6.09
CA MET A 318 26.39 7.41 -5.76
C MET A 318 27.68 6.74 -6.20
N ASN A 319 28.45 6.24 -5.22
CA ASN A 319 29.63 5.44 -5.44
C ASN A 319 29.39 3.99 -5.03
N ILE A 320 29.79 3.02 -5.86
CA ILE A 320 29.80 1.61 -5.46
C ILE A 320 31.20 1.34 -4.93
N ASP A 321 31.31 1.04 -3.64
CA ASP A 321 32.60 0.90 -2.97
C ASP A 321 33.16 -0.52 -3.12
N SER A 322 32.33 -1.53 -2.89
CA SER A 322 32.71 -2.93 -3.04
C SER A 322 31.51 -3.85 -3.25
N CYS A 323 31.79 -5.03 -3.81
CA CYS A 323 30.90 -6.18 -3.84
C CYS A 323 31.61 -7.36 -3.17
N GLU A 324 30.88 -8.16 -2.41
CA GLU A 324 31.43 -9.30 -1.68
C GLU A 324 30.46 -10.46 -1.70
N LEU A 325 30.96 -11.66 -2.03
CA LEU A 325 30.23 -12.92 -1.93
C LEU A 325 30.84 -13.76 -0.80
N THR A 326 30.05 -14.07 0.23
CA THR A 326 30.44 -14.98 1.33
C THR A 326 29.40 -16.08 1.48
N GLY A 327 29.71 -17.27 0.95
CA GLY A 327 28.74 -18.37 0.91
C GLY A 327 27.56 -18.02 0.01
N ASP A 328 26.35 -18.01 0.57
CA ASP A 328 25.10 -17.62 -0.08
C ASP A 328 24.62 -16.22 0.37
N LEU A 329 25.56 -15.32 0.67
CA LEU A 329 25.28 -13.93 1.01
C LEU A 329 26.12 -13.02 0.10
N PHE A 330 25.43 -12.22 -0.71
CA PHE A 330 26.04 -11.18 -1.53
C PHE A 330 25.78 -9.81 -0.89
N THR A 331 26.83 -9.02 -0.75
CA THR A 331 26.76 -7.65 -0.19
C THR A 331 27.27 -6.66 -1.22
N VAL A 332 26.51 -5.60 -1.46
CA VAL A 332 26.91 -4.43 -2.24
C VAL A 332 27.03 -3.24 -1.29
N ASN A 333 28.23 -2.69 -1.15
CA ASN A 333 28.47 -1.47 -0.37
C ASN A 333 28.40 -0.26 -1.30
N VAL A 334 27.49 0.67 -0.98
CA VAL A 334 27.24 1.86 -1.79
C VAL A 334 27.29 3.10 -0.91
N THR A 335 28.21 4.01 -1.20
CA THR A 335 28.27 5.31 -0.54
C THR A 335 27.42 6.31 -1.30
N ILE A 336 26.47 6.92 -0.57
CA ILE A 336 25.64 8.01 -1.05
C ILE A 336 26.09 9.30 -0.39
N THR A 337 26.32 10.33 -1.20
CA THR A 337 26.68 11.67 -0.75
C THR A 337 25.57 12.64 -1.15
N ASN A 338 25.09 13.46 -0.23
CA ASN A 338 24.23 14.59 -0.59
C ASN A 338 25.11 15.67 -1.26
N THR A 339 24.95 15.85 -2.57
CA THR A 339 25.75 16.76 -3.39
C THR A 339 25.10 18.12 -3.58
N GLY A 340 23.86 18.31 -3.11
CA GLY A 340 23.25 19.63 -3.09
C GLY A 340 23.84 20.52 -2.00
N THR A 341 23.45 21.79 -2.01
CA THR A 341 24.06 22.83 -1.17
C THR A 341 23.12 23.41 -0.12
N GLU A 342 21.81 23.19 -0.24
CA GLU A 342 20.80 23.85 0.59
C GLU A 342 20.02 22.86 1.46
N TYR A 343 19.48 21.80 0.87
CA TYR A 343 18.56 20.90 1.59
C TYR A 343 19.23 19.61 2.03
N SER A 344 18.93 19.20 3.26
CA SER A 344 19.11 17.82 3.69
C SER A 344 18.11 16.91 2.98
N GLY A 345 18.46 15.64 2.79
CA GLY A 345 17.56 14.70 2.12
C GLY A 345 17.92 13.25 2.37
N LYS A 346 17.04 12.35 1.93
CA LYS A 346 17.26 10.90 1.95
C LYS A 346 17.21 10.35 0.54
N GLN A 347 18.02 9.33 0.26
CA GLN A 347 18.04 8.63 -1.01
C GLN A 347 17.82 7.14 -0.83
N VAL A 348 17.14 6.54 -1.80
CA VAL A 348 16.93 5.08 -1.88
C VAL A 348 17.87 4.52 -2.94
N VAL A 349 18.65 3.52 -2.56
CA VAL A 349 19.47 2.70 -3.46
C VAL A 349 18.73 1.39 -3.70
N GLN A 350 18.66 0.99 -4.96
CA GLN A 350 17.93 -0.20 -5.42
C GLN A 350 18.92 -1.14 -6.13
N VAL A 351 18.89 -2.42 -5.76
CA VAL A 351 19.70 -3.48 -6.35
C VAL A 351 18.78 -4.44 -7.08
N TYR A 352 19.07 -4.66 -8.35
CA TYR A 352 18.40 -5.58 -9.24
C TYR A 352 19.36 -6.67 -9.69
N PHE A 353 18.83 -7.76 -10.24
CA PHE A 353 19.63 -8.72 -11.00
C PHE A 353 18.99 -9.01 -12.36
N SER A 354 19.82 -9.28 -13.37
CA SER A 354 19.42 -9.88 -14.64
C SER A 354 19.86 -11.34 -14.64
N ALA A 355 18.92 -12.27 -14.83
CA ALA A 355 19.22 -13.68 -14.96
C ALA A 355 19.83 -14.01 -16.34
N PRO A 356 20.61 -15.10 -16.48
CA PRO A 356 21.07 -15.57 -17.78
C PRO A 356 19.88 -16.03 -18.63
N GLU A 357 20.06 -16.06 -19.95
CA GLU A 357 19.15 -16.78 -20.83
C GLU A 357 19.24 -18.29 -20.53
N GLY A 358 18.09 -18.95 -20.46
CA GLY A 358 18.00 -20.33 -20.00
C GLY A 358 16.76 -21.04 -20.52
N ARG A 359 16.41 -22.16 -19.88
CA ARG A 359 15.19 -22.91 -20.16
C ARG A 359 13.95 -22.12 -19.70
N ASN A 360 14.03 -21.47 -18.55
CA ASN A 360 12.93 -20.66 -18.03
C ASN A 360 13.06 -19.25 -18.58
N ASP A 361 11.95 -18.70 -19.07
CA ASP A 361 11.91 -17.33 -19.53
C ASP A 361 12.01 -16.36 -18.34
N ARG A 362 12.73 -15.24 -18.51
CA ARG A 362 13.10 -14.33 -17.40
C ARG A 362 12.92 -12.86 -17.77
N PRO A 363 12.51 -12.00 -16.83
CA PRO A 363 12.55 -10.56 -17.01
C PRO A 363 13.97 -10.03 -17.23
N TYR A 364 14.08 -8.89 -17.91
CA TYR A 364 15.33 -8.17 -18.10
C TYR A 364 16.03 -7.91 -16.76
N GLN A 365 15.28 -7.54 -15.73
CA GLN A 365 15.80 -7.41 -14.37
C GLN A 365 14.71 -7.58 -13.31
N GLU A 366 15.11 -7.90 -12.09
CA GLU A 366 14.24 -8.06 -10.93
C GLU A 366 14.88 -7.43 -9.67
N LEU A 367 14.10 -6.67 -8.90
CA LEU A 367 14.54 -6.06 -7.63
C LEU A 367 14.82 -7.15 -6.60
N ILE A 368 15.98 -7.10 -5.95
CA ILE A 368 16.39 -8.09 -4.94
C ILE A 368 16.82 -7.48 -3.59
N ALA A 369 17.23 -6.21 -3.58
CA ALA A 369 17.46 -5.47 -2.34
C ALA A 369 17.25 -3.97 -2.55
N PHE A 370 16.89 -3.26 -1.49
CA PHE A 370 16.93 -1.80 -1.45
C PHE A 370 17.25 -1.32 -0.05
N ALA A 371 17.80 -0.11 0.05
CA ALA A 371 18.09 0.53 1.33
C ALA A 371 17.92 2.05 1.18
N LYS A 372 17.51 2.71 2.26
CA LYS A 372 17.34 4.16 2.31
C LYS A 372 18.36 4.76 3.28
N THR A 373 18.94 5.89 2.92
CA THR A 373 19.85 6.61 3.80
C THR A 373 19.10 7.18 5.02
N SER A 374 19.85 7.51 6.08
CA SER A 374 19.44 8.53 7.05
C SER A 374 19.29 9.88 6.35
N LEU A 375 18.78 10.87 7.08
CA LEU A 375 18.75 12.25 6.59
C LEU A 375 20.18 12.78 6.49
N LEU A 376 20.65 13.05 5.27
CA LEU A 376 21.99 13.55 5.00
C LEU A 376 21.96 15.06 4.80
N ALA A 377 22.73 15.80 5.57
CA ALA A 377 22.98 17.22 5.33
C ALA A 377 23.78 17.44 4.03
N PRO A 378 23.77 18.66 3.43
CA PRO A 378 24.66 19.00 2.32
C PRO A 378 26.12 18.60 2.57
N GLY A 379 26.70 17.81 1.66
CA GLY A 379 28.06 17.27 1.74
C GLY A 379 28.22 16.02 2.63
N GLU A 380 27.21 15.63 3.40
CA GLU A 380 27.25 14.42 4.22
C GLU A 380 27.13 13.16 3.37
N SER A 381 27.77 12.08 3.81
CA SER A 381 27.74 10.78 3.14
C SER A 381 27.37 9.66 4.09
N GLN A 382 26.72 8.64 3.55
CA GLN A 382 26.47 7.38 4.25
C GLN A 382 26.73 6.19 3.32
N THR A 383 27.44 5.19 3.83
CA THR A 383 27.59 3.89 3.17
C THR A 383 26.45 2.96 3.57
N LEU A 384 25.74 2.44 2.58
CA LEU A 384 24.69 1.44 2.71
C LEU A 384 25.25 0.06 2.32
N ALA A 385 25.01 -0.94 3.17
CA ALA A 385 25.32 -2.34 2.87
C ALA A 385 24.05 -3.07 2.43
N LEU A 386 23.83 -3.18 1.12
CA LEU A 386 22.68 -3.90 0.56
C LEU A 386 23.01 -5.39 0.47
N LYS A 387 22.19 -6.23 1.11
CA LYS A 387 22.46 -7.66 1.28
C LYS A 387 21.33 -8.50 0.72
N PHE A 388 21.67 -9.53 -0.04
CA PHE A 388 20.72 -10.53 -0.53
C PHE A 388 21.38 -11.90 -0.65
N LYS A 389 20.57 -12.96 -0.78
CA LYS A 389 21.09 -14.30 -1.04
C LYS A 389 21.04 -14.59 -2.52
N PRO A 390 22.12 -15.04 -3.16
CA PRO A 390 22.05 -15.53 -4.54
C PRO A 390 20.96 -16.58 -4.77
N SER A 391 20.62 -17.42 -3.77
CA SER A 391 19.48 -18.33 -3.85
C SER A 391 18.14 -17.66 -4.16
N ASP A 392 17.97 -16.39 -3.78
CA ASP A 392 16.73 -15.63 -4.00
C ASP A 392 16.57 -15.19 -5.47
N MET A 393 17.61 -15.37 -6.32
CA MET A 393 17.52 -15.15 -7.79
C MET A 393 16.87 -16.32 -8.55
N SER A 394 16.61 -17.43 -7.86
CA SER A 394 16.00 -18.63 -8.45
C SER A 394 14.62 -18.37 -9.08
N CYS A 395 14.26 -19.17 -10.09
CA CYS A 395 12.89 -19.28 -10.60
C CYS A 395 12.24 -20.58 -10.13
N TYR A 396 10.91 -20.65 -10.19
CA TYR A 396 10.20 -21.92 -10.13
C TYR A 396 10.22 -22.58 -11.51
N ASP A 397 10.67 -23.84 -11.56
CA ASP A 397 10.63 -24.67 -12.75
C ASP A 397 9.56 -25.76 -12.58
N SER A 398 8.51 -25.68 -13.41
CA SER A 398 7.35 -26.58 -13.32
C SER A 398 7.64 -28.00 -13.82
N TYR A 399 8.67 -28.19 -14.65
CA TYR A 399 9.10 -29.50 -15.13
C TYR A 399 9.88 -30.26 -14.05
N LEU A 400 10.78 -29.56 -13.36
CA LEU A 400 11.57 -30.10 -12.24
C LEU A 400 10.83 -30.04 -10.90
N THR A 401 9.65 -29.41 -10.86
CA THR A 401 8.85 -29.13 -9.66
C THR A 401 9.70 -28.56 -8.54
N SER A 402 10.55 -27.58 -8.85
CA SER A 402 11.59 -27.09 -7.94
C SER A 402 11.87 -25.62 -8.16
N LYS A 403 12.32 -24.91 -7.13
CA LYS A 403 13.05 -23.66 -7.35
C LYS A 403 14.47 -23.98 -7.80
N VAL A 404 14.90 -23.36 -8.89
CA VAL A 404 16.19 -23.60 -9.52
C VAL A 404 16.94 -22.30 -9.77
N LEU A 405 18.25 -22.36 -9.64
CA LEU A 405 19.18 -21.34 -10.13
C LEU A 405 19.85 -21.93 -11.36
N GLU A 406 19.55 -21.41 -12.55
CA GLU A 406 20.11 -21.92 -13.80
C GLU A 406 21.60 -21.59 -13.91
N ALA A 407 22.34 -22.38 -14.69
CA ALA A 407 23.74 -22.09 -14.95
C ALA A 407 23.86 -20.81 -15.80
N GLY A 408 24.88 -19.99 -15.52
CA GLY A 408 25.19 -18.78 -16.29
C GLY A 408 25.58 -17.58 -15.44
N ASP A 409 25.67 -16.44 -16.11
CA ASP A 409 26.10 -15.17 -15.52
C ASP A 409 24.89 -14.34 -15.11
N TYR A 410 24.72 -14.18 -13.80
CA TYR A 410 23.72 -13.27 -13.22
C TYR A 410 24.34 -11.89 -13.05
N LEU A 411 23.73 -10.88 -13.68
CA LEU A 411 24.25 -9.51 -13.65
C LEU A 411 23.64 -8.76 -12.47
N VAL A 412 24.44 -8.35 -11.49
CA VAL A 412 23.98 -7.52 -10.37
C VAL A 412 24.02 -6.06 -10.80
N ARG A 413 22.91 -5.34 -10.60
CA ARG A 413 22.70 -3.97 -11.05
C ARG A 413 22.34 -3.07 -9.87
N VAL A 414 22.91 -1.88 -9.81
CA VAL A 414 22.65 -0.89 -8.75
C VAL A 414 22.14 0.39 -9.39
N GLY A 415 21.10 0.98 -8.82
CA GLY A 415 20.47 2.18 -9.36
C GLY A 415 19.62 2.94 -8.37
N VAL A 416 18.97 3.98 -8.89
CA VAL A 416 18.04 4.86 -8.15
C VAL A 416 16.60 4.76 -8.66
N SER A 417 16.39 4.03 -9.75
CA SER A 417 15.13 3.59 -10.33
C SER A 417 15.41 2.39 -11.26
N SER A 418 14.38 1.67 -11.68
CA SER A 418 14.53 0.53 -12.62
C SER A 418 15.18 0.93 -13.95
N ARG A 419 15.03 2.18 -14.41
CA ARG A 419 15.65 2.66 -15.66
C ARG A 419 17.01 3.31 -15.49
N GLU A 420 17.47 3.51 -14.25
CA GLU A 420 18.73 4.17 -13.93
C GLU A 420 19.63 3.22 -13.12
N THR A 421 19.95 2.07 -13.72
CA THR A 421 20.81 1.05 -13.13
C THR A 421 22.14 0.92 -13.89
N LYS A 422 23.19 0.49 -13.18
CA LYS A 422 24.50 0.08 -13.72
C LYS A 422 24.87 -1.32 -13.26
N ILE A 423 25.50 -2.12 -14.13
CA ILE A 423 26.10 -3.40 -13.72
C ILE A 423 27.22 -3.10 -12.70
N CYS A 424 27.22 -3.78 -11.56
CA CYS A 424 28.28 -3.64 -10.55
C CYS A 424 29.09 -4.91 -10.33
N ALA A 425 28.52 -6.07 -10.67
CA ALA A 425 29.15 -7.36 -10.49
C ALA A 425 28.45 -8.42 -11.35
N VAL A 426 29.14 -9.53 -11.56
CA VAL A 426 28.58 -10.75 -12.14
C VAL A 426 28.68 -11.86 -11.09
N ILE A 427 27.58 -12.56 -10.84
CA ILE A 427 27.58 -13.79 -10.05
C ILE A 427 27.48 -14.95 -11.05
N ARG A 428 28.53 -15.75 -11.16
CA ARG A 428 28.58 -16.91 -12.07
C ARG A 428 28.12 -18.16 -11.35
N VAL A 429 27.17 -18.85 -11.95
CA VAL A 429 26.67 -20.15 -11.51
C VAL A 429 27.13 -21.19 -12.53
N ALA A 430 28.06 -22.06 -12.14
CA ALA A 430 28.68 -23.00 -13.08
C ALA A 430 27.70 -24.07 -13.58
N ASP A 431 26.85 -24.60 -12.68
CA ASP A 431 25.92 -25.69 -12.95
C ASP A 431 24.55 -25.34 -12.35
N GLU A 432 23.46 -25.82 -12.96
CA GLU A 432 22.10 -25.64 -12.44
C GLU A 432 21.99 -26.19 -11.00
N ILE A 433 21.39 -25.40 -10.10
CA ILE A 433 21.21 -25.74 -8.69
C ILE A 433 19.72 -25.81 -8.38
N ALA A 434 19.21 -27.02 -8.13
CA ALA A 434 17.91 -27.19 -7.49
C ALA A 434 18.02 -26.83 -6.00
N ILE A 435 17.52 -25.66 -5.63
CA ILE A 435 17.62 -25.11 -4.27
C ILE A 435 16.50 -25.63 -3.37
N GLU A 436 15.32 -25.85 -3.94
CA GLU A 436 14.14 -26.26 -3.19
C GLU A 436 13.27 -27.18 -4.05
N LYS A 437 13.19 -28.46 -3.65
CA LYS A 437 12.28 -29.42 -4.27
C LYS A 437 10.87 -29.27 -3.70
N LEU A 438 9.90 -29.06 -4.59
CA LEU A 438 8.50 -28.77 -4.35
C LEU A 438 7.60 -29.78 -5.09
N ASN A 439 6.30 -29.53 -5.08
CA ASN A 439 5.29 -30.21 -5.89
C ASN A 439 4.49 -29.17 -6.69
N ASN A 440 4.09 -29.50 -7.91
CA ASN A 440 3.09 -28.72 -8.64
C ASN A 440 1.73 -28.85 -7.93
N HIS A 441 1.20 -27.73 -7.45
CA HIS A 441 -0.16 -27.60 -6.94
C HIS A 441 -0.90 -26.58 -7.81
N PHE A 442 -2.21 -26.76 -8.00
CA PHE A 442 -3.05 -25.96 -8.91
C PHE A 442 -2.62 -26.06 -10.39
N PRO A 443 -2.59 -27.26 -11.00
CA PRO A 443 -2.30 -27.37 -12.42
C PRO A 443 -3.45 -26.79 -13.27
N ASP A 444 -3.11 -26.20 -14.41
CA ASP A 444 -4.12 -25.63 -15.32
C ASP A 444 -5.06 -26.71 -15.85
N GLU A 445 -6.36 -26.50 -15.63
CA GLU A 445 -7.39 -27.31 -16.25
C GLU A 445 -7.33 -27.14 -17.77
N PRO A 446 -7.57 -28.21 -18.56
CA PRO A 446 -7.36 -28.16 -20.01
C PRO A 446 -8.04 -27.00 -20.75
N GLN A 447 -9.21 -26.55 -20.28
CA GLN A 447 -9.97 -25.44 -20.85
C GLN A 447 -9.41 -24.06 -20.53
N TYR A 448 -8.58 -23.94 -19.49
CA TYR A 448 -7.96 -22.68 -19.04
C TYR A 448 -6.48 -22.57 -19.41
N ARG A 449 -5.98 -23.45 -20.28
CA ARG A 449 -4.58 -23.40 -20.74
C ARG A 449 -4.40 -22.32 -21.79
N PHE A 450 -3.42 -21.45 -21.58
CA PHE A 450 -2.95 -20.46 -22.54
C PHE A 450 -1.42 -20.40 -22.53
N GLU A 451 -0.84 -19.74 -23.53
CA GLU A 451 0.58 -19.45 -23.56
C GLU A 451 0.84 -18.10 -22.88
N ASP A 452 1.74 -18.10 -21.91
CA ASP A 452 2.25 -16.88 -21.29
C ASP A 452 3.04 -16.04 -22.30
N MET A 453 3.04 -14.72 -22.08
CA MET A 453 3.95 -13.80 -22.75
C MET A 453 5.41 -14.28 -22.57
N LYS A 454 6.21 -14.05 -23.61
CA LYS A 454 7.65 -14.36 -23.61
C LYS A 454 8.48 -13.11 -23.80
N ASN A 455 9.60 -13.02 -23.10
CA ASN A 455 10.53 -11.90 -23.24
C ASN A 455 11.06 -11.81 -24.69
N PRO A 456 10.79 -10.73 -25.44
CA PRO A 456 11.22 -10.59 -26.82
C PRO A 456 12.69 -10.16 -26.94
N GLY A 457 13.38 -9.85 -25.84
CA GLY A 457 14.76 -9.40 -25.82
C GLY A 457 14.96 -7.92 -26.15
N THR A 458 13.92 -7.19 -26.58
CA THR A 458 14.01 -5.79 -27.00
C THR A 458 14.58 -4.86 -25.93
N GLY A 459 14.21 -5.05 -24.66
CA GLY A 459 14.76 -4.30 -23.53
C GLY A 459 16.27 -4.48 -23.36
N LYS A 460 16.75 -5.73 -23.54
CA LYS A 460 18.18 -6.07 -23.52
C LYS A 460 18.90 -5.44 -24.72
N GLU A 461 18.31 -5.50 -25.91
CA GLU A 461 18.88 -4.88 -27.12
C GLU A 461 19.05 -3.36 -26.97
N MET A 462 18.05 -2.66 -26.44
CA MET A 462 18.12 -1.21 -26.20
C MET A 462 19.27 -0.80 -25.27
N ARG A 463 19.69 -1.69 -24.36
CA ARG A 463 20.76 -1.44 -23.38
C ARG A 463 22.09 -2.09 -23.76
N ALA A 464 22.17 -2.87 -24.84
CA ALA A 464 23.32 -3.70 -25.18
C ALA A 464 24.66 -2.96 -25.20
N ASN A 465 24.71 -1.75 -25.79
CA ASN A 465 25.93 -0.95 -25.86
C ASN A 465 26.41 -0.41 -24.50
N LEU A 466 25.47 -0.09 -23.61
CA LEU A 466 25.79 0.37 -22.26
C LEU A 466 26.21 -0.81 -21.39
N ASP A 467 25.40 -1.87 -21.41
CA ASP A 467 25.62 -3.08 -20.61
C ASP A 467 26.90 -3.79 -21.02
N GLY A 468 27.21 -3.87 -22.31
CA GLY A 468 28.45 -4.47 -22.80
C GLY A 468 29.72 -3.76 -22.29
N ARG A 469 29.69 -2.42 -22.19
CA ARG A 469 30.81 -1.64 -21.61
C ARG A 469 30.95 -1.87 -20.11
N GLN A 470 29.83 -1.84 -19.39
CA GLN A 470 29.84 -2.06 -17.94
C GLN A 470 30.24 -3.49 -17.57
N LEU A 471 29.80 -4.48 -18.35
CA LEU A 471 30.14 -5.89 -18.16
C LEU A 471 31.64 -6.16 -18.31
N ALA A 472 32.31 -5.48 -19.24
CA ALA A 472 33.75 -5.62 -19.45
C ALA A 472 34.60 -5.21 -18.23
N GLU A 473 34.05 -4.36 -17.36
CA GLU A 473 34.71 -3.85 -16.14
C GLU A 473 34.19 -4.52 -14.87
N ALA A 474 33.11 -5.30 -14.95
CA ALA A 474 32.44 -5.86 -13.79
C ALA A 474 33.23 -7.04 -13.18
N PRO A 475 33.51 -7.04 -11.86
CA PRO A 475 34.11 -8.19 -11.18
C PRO A 475 33.17 -9.40 -11.20
N ILE A 476 33.76 -10.60 -11.37
CA ILE A 476 33.05 -11.88 -11.41
C ILE A 476 33.24 -12.60 -10.07
N TYR A 477 32.15 -13.09 -9.50
CA TYR A 477 32.10 -13.89 -8.28
C TYR A 477 31.55 -15.27 -8.60
N GLU A 478 32.34 -16.32 -8.35
CA GLU A 478 31.92 -17.70 -8.58
C GLU A 478 31.04 -18.20 -7.41
N LEU A 479 29.81 -18.60 -7.70
CA LEU A 479 28.89 -19.18 -6.73
C LEU A 479 28.98 -20.70 -6.77
N GLU A 480 29.61 -21.27 -5.75
CA GLU A 480 29.69 -22.72 -5.62
C GLU A 480 28.37 -23.29 -5.07
N GLY A 481 27.74 -24.21 -5.80
CA GLY A 481 26.45 -24.77 -5.39
C GLY A 481 26.44 -25.59 -4.09
N ARG A 482 27.60 -25.82 -3.46
CA ARG A 482 27.73 -26.38 -2.09
C ARG A 482 27.44 -25.35 -1.00
N MET A 483 27.54 -24.05 -1.32
CA MET A 483 27.29 -22.95 -0.40
C MET A 483 25.79 -22.66 -0.23
N ILE A 484 24.98 -23.09 -1.21
CA ILE A 484 23.53 -22.89 -1.17
C ILE A 484 22.87 -24.02 -0.38
N ARG A 485 22.09 -23.64 0.63
CA ARG A 485 21.30 -24.60 1.41
C ARG A 485 20.18 -25.16 0.55
N ARG A 486 20.20 -26.48 0.35
CA ARG A 486 19.13 -27.20 -0.36
C ARG A 486 18.07 -27.67 0.62
N ARG A 487 16.80 -27.61 0.21
CA ARG A 487 15.69 -28.19 0.98
C ARG A 487 14.74 -28.99 0.10
N THR A 488 14.10 -29.99 0.69
CA THR A 488 12.99 -30.72 0.08
C THR A 488 11.78 -30.52 0.94
N VAL A 489 10.74 -29.90 0.38
CA VAL A 489 9.47 -29.72 1.07
C VAL A 489 8.73 -31.05 1.03
N ARG A 490 8.40 -31.56 2.22
CA ARG A 490 7.53 -32.72 2.37
C ARG A 490 6.14 -32.21 2.66
N TYR A 491 5.26 -32.35 1.68
CA TYR A 491 3.85 -32.07 1.84
C TYR A 491 3.25 -33.19 2.71
N GLY A 492 2.54 -32.81 3.77
CA GLY A 492 1.90 -33.77 4.68
C GLY A 492 0.84 -34.59 3.96
N GLY A 493 0.68 -35.85 4.38
CA GLY A 493 -0.45 -36.69 3.99
C GLY A 493 -1.70 -36.43 4.83
N VAL A 494 -2.66 -37.35 4.77
CA VAL A 494 -3.85 -37.35 5.63
C VAL A 494 -3.41 -37.21 7.09
N LYS A 495 -3.91 -36.17 7.79
CA LYS A 495 -3.67 -36.02 9.23
C LYS A 495 -4.38 -37.17 9.94
N GLU A 496 -3.63 -37.92 10.74
CA GLU A 496 -4.21 -38.98 11.59
C GLU A 496 -5.19 -38.37 12.59
N GLU A 497 -6.28 -39.08 12.86
CA GLU A 497 -7.22 -38.71 13.90
C GLU A 497 -6.54 -38.78 15.26
N LEU A 498 -6.58 -37.67 16.01
CA LEU A 498 -6.02 -37.62 17.36
C LEU A 498 -7.03 -38.26 18.32
N VAL A 499 -6.69 -39.43 18.83
CA VAL A 499 -7.52 -40.15 19.79
C VAL A 499 -7.12 -39.77 21.21
N ASP A 500 -8.10 -39.43 22.04
CA ASP A 500 -7.89 -39.20 23.47
C ASP A 500 -7.64 -40.51 24.20
N GLY A 501 -6.38 -40.76 24.58
CA GLY A 501 -5.97 -41.89 25.41
C GLY A 501 -5.81 -41.55 26.90
N SER A 502 -6.18 -40.34 27.33
CA SER A 502 -5.87 -39.84 28.68
C SER A 502 -7.11 -39.79 29.58
N PHE A 503 -6.95 -40.13 30.85
CA PHE A 503 -8.03 -40.05 31.85
C PHE A 503 -8.22 -38.64 32.44
N GLU A 504 -7.37 -37.68 32.08
CA GLU A 504 -7.41 -36.31 32.61
C GLU A 504 -8.43 -35.46 31.82
N GLU A 505 -9.50 -35.00 32.47
CA GLU A 505 -10.54 -34.20 31.81
C GLU A 505 -10.14 -32.71 31.62
N ASP A 506 -9.23 -32.21 32.46
CA ASP A 506 -8.91 -30.78 32.62
C ASP A 506 -7.71 -30.28 31.77
N LEU A 507 -7.41 -30.97 30.67
CA LEU A 507 -6.35 -30.49 29.77
C LEU A 507 -6.80 -29.19 29.07
N THR A 508 -5.98 -28.15 29.22
CA THR A 508 -6.28 -26.80 28.70
C THR A 508 -5.11 -26.23 27.89
N LEU A 509 -5.40 -25.26 27.03
CA LEU A 509 -4.38 -24.51 26.30
C LEU A 509 -3.41 -23.77 27.23
N ARG A 510 -3.89 -23.33 28.41
CA ARG A 510 -3.03 -22.76 29.46
C ARG A 510 -2.07 -23.79 30.06
N GLY A 511 -2.51 -25.04 30.17
CA GLY A 511 -1.64 -26.17 30.53
C GLY A 511 -0.53 -26.39 29.51
N VAL A 512 -0.80 -26.21 28.21
CA VAL A 512 0.22 -26.27 27.16
C VAL A 512 1.25 -25.15 27.31
N LEU A 513 0.79 -23.92 27.53
CA LEU A 513 1.67 -22.77 27.77
C LEU A 513 2.52 -22.93 29.05
N GLY A 514 1.97 -23.57 30.08
CA GLY A 514 2.68 -23.93 31.31
C GLY A 514 3.53 -25.20 31.20
N HIS A 515 3.61 -25.83 30.03
CA HIS A 515 4.30 -27.10 29.80
C HIS A 515 3.81 -28.28 30.67
N HIS A 516 2.55 -28.24 31.12
CA HIS A 516 1.91 -29.31 31.89
C HIS A 516 1.29 -30.40 31.01
N CYS A 517 0.98 -30.10 29.75
CA CYS A 517 0.48 -31.05 28.77
C CYS A 517 0.89 -30.66 27.33
N GLY A 518 0.73 -31.57 26.38
CA GLY A 518 1.01 -31.34 24.96
C GLY A 518 -0.20 -30.84 24.17
N MET A 519 0.07 -30.10 23.08
CA MET A 519 -0.99 -29.58 22.19
C MET A 519 -1.88 -30.69 21.62
N THR A 520 -1.30 -31.81 21.20
CA THR A 520 -2.04 -32.96 20.65
C THR A 520 -2.99 -33.57 21.67
N GLN A 521 -2.62 -33.60 22.95
CA GLN A 521 -3.46 -34.11 24.03
C GLN A 521 -4.65 -33.19 24.28
N VAL A 522 -4.46 -31.88 24.22
CA VAL A 522 -5.57 -30.91 24.33
C VAL A 522 -6.50 -31.00 23.13
N VAL A 523 -5.98 -31.08 21.91
CA VAL A 523 -6.81 -31.17 20.69
C VAL A 523 -7.62 -32.48 20.67
N ALA A 524 -7.02 -33.60 21.08
CA ALA A 524 -7.72 -34.89 21.17
C ALA A 524 -8.94 -34.86 22.10
N LYS A 525 -8.99 -33.91 23.05
CA LYS A 525 -10.10 -33.75 23.99
C LYS A 525 -11.32 -33.02 23.42
N PHE A 526 -11.20 -32.37 22.26
CA PHE A 526 -12.33 -31.69 21.65
C PHE A 526 -13.24 -32.71 20.98
N SER A 527 -14.56 -32.62 21.23
CA SER A 527 -15.52 -33.35 20.40
C SER A 527 -15.55 -32.77 18.98
N VAL A 528 -16.10 -33.52 18.02
CA VAL A 528 -16.28 -33.04 16.63
C VAL A 528 -17.08 -31.74 16.60
N GLU A 529 -18.10 -31.61 17.45
CA GLU A 529 -18.91 -30.39 17.57
C GLU A 529 -18.10 -29.22 18.13
N GLU A 530 -17.23 -29.48 19.11
CA GLU A 530 -16.36 -28.45 19.66
C GLU A 530 -15.28 -28.00 18.66
N LEU A 531 -14.76 -28.95 17.86
CA LEU A 531 -13.84 -28.65 16.75
C LEU A 531 -14.55 -27.84 15.67
N ALA A 532 -15.78 -28.20 15.29
CA ALA A 532 -16.57 -27.46 14.32
C ALA A 532 -16.83 -26.02 14.79
N GLU A 533 -17.16 -25.84 16.07
CA GLU A 533 -17.36 -24.52 16.68
C GLU A 533 -16.07 -23.68 16.71
N LEU A 534 -14.90 -24.28 16.94
CA LEU A 534 -13.62 -23.58 16.88
C LEU A 534 -13.30 -23.05 15.48
N CYS A 535 -13.77 -23.73 14.43
CA CYS A 535 -13.55 -23.34 13.04
C CYS A 535 -14.45 -22.17 12.58
N VAL A 536 -15.41 -21.74 13.39
CA VAL A 536 -16.38 -20.72 13.04
C VAL A 536 -16.16 -19.47 13.89
N GLY A 537 -15.94 -18.32 13.25
CA GLY A 537 -15.94 -17.03 13.92
C GLY A 537 -17.28 -16.80 14.63
N LYS A 538 -17.27 -16.17 15.80
CA LYS A 538 -18.48 -15.94 16.61
C LYS A 538 -19.44 -15.05 15.83
N TYR A 539 -20.54 -15.64 15.38
CA TYR A 539 -21.65 -14.95 14.74
C TYR A 539 -22.74 -14.67 15.77
N SER A 540 -22.96 -13.40 16.12
CA SER A 540 -24.08 -13.03 16.99
C SER A 540 -25.35 -12.88 16.16
N VAL A 541 -26.30 -13.80 16.35
CA VAL A 541 -27.59 -13.86 15.66
C VAL A 541 -28.50 -12.64 15.97
N ASN A 542 -28.15 -11.82 16.97
CA ASN A 542 -28.93 -10.67 17.43
C ASN A 542 -28.40 -9.31 16.93
N ILE A 543 -27.46 -9.28 15.98
CA ILE A 543 -27.14 -8.06 15.24
C ILE A 543 -28.10 -8.06 14.06
N GLU A 544 -29.11 -7.19 14.13
CA GLU A 544 -30.30 -7.12 13.26
C GLU A 544 -30.01 -6.88 11.77
N ASN A 545 -28.79 -7.08 11.27
CA ASN A 545 -28.44 -6.95 9.85
C ASN A 545 -27.30 -7.86 9.34
N GLY A 546 -26.79 -8.83 10.10
CA GLY A 546 -25.84 -9.83 9.53
C GLY A 546 -24.58 -9.27 8.84
N VAL A 547 -24.19 -8.03 9.13
CA VAL A 547 -23.07 -7.35 8.47
C VAL A 547 -21.76 -7.80 9.12
N VAL A 548 -20.88 -8.42 8.32
CA VAL A 548 -19.58 -8.99 8.73
C VAL A 548 -18.63 -7.96 9.37
N PHE A 549 -18.88 -6.67 9.21
CA PHE A 549 -17.96 -5.59 9.61
C PHE A 549 -18.06 -5.11 11.07
N SER A 550 -18.93 -5.70 11.91
CA SER A 550 -19.08 -5.29 13.33
C SER A 550 -19.60 -6.42 14.22
N ALA A 551 -19.17 -7.65 13.98
CA ALA A 551 -19.72 -8.82 14.66
C ALA A 551 -19.11 -9.09 16.05
N SER A 552 -17.98 -8.45 16.41
CA SER A 552 -17.37 -8.65 17.73
C SER A 552 -18.27 -8.14 18.85
N THR A 553 -18.43 -8.97 19.87
CA THR A 553 -19.14 -8.58 21.09
C THR A 553 -18.21 -7.93 22.12
N ARG A 554 -16.90 -8.23 22.10
CA ARG A 554 -15.91 -7.73 23.07
C ARG A 554 -15.40 -6.33 22.74
N VAL A 555 -15.28 -6.04 21.45
CA VAL A 555 -14.81 -4.76 20.95
C VAL A 555 -15.82 -4.27 19.91
N PRO A 556 -16.77 -3.40 20.29
CA PRO A 556 -17.79 -2.91 19.38
C PRO A 556 -17.21 -2.29 18.10
N GLY A 557 -17.72 -2.72 16.95
CA GLY A 557 -17.26 -2.30 15.63
C GLY A 557 -16.04 -3.05 15.09
N ALA A 558 -15.42 -3.95 15.85
CA ALA A 558 -14.44 -4.86 15.28
C ALA A 558 -15.13 -5.92 14.40
N ALA A 559 -14.47 -6.32 13.32
CA ALA A 559 -14.99 -7.23 12.31
C ALA A 559 -15.57 -8.51 12.93
N SER A 560 -14.80 -9.23 13.74
CA SER A 560 -15.28 -10.46 14.39
C SER A 560 -14.44 -10.87 15.62
N GLU A 561 -14.82 -11.96 16.28
CA GLU A 561 -14.02 -12.62 17.32
C GLU A 561 -14.19 -14.15 17.27
N THR A 562 -13.24 -14.92 17.77
CA THR A 562 -13.41 -16.39 17.89
C THR A 562 -14.32 -16.76 19.07
N SER A 563 -14.82 -18.01 19.08
CA SER A 563 -15.74 -18.50 20.11
C SER A 563 -15.18 -18.36 21.53
N ASP A 564 -16.00 -17.89 22.48
CA ASP A 564 -15.68 -17.74 23.90
C ASP A 564 -16.16 -18.91 24.76
N LYS A 565 -16.85 -19.90 24.16
CA LYS A 565 -17.36 -21.10 24.83
C LYS A 565 -16.25 -21.93 25.50
N PHE A 566 -15.02 -21.80 25.02
CA PHE A 566 -13.88 -22.62 25.42
C PHE A 566 -12.98 -22.01 26.49
N ILE A 567 -13.32 -20.81 26.99
CA ILE A 567 -12.53 -20.15 28.05
C ILE A 567 -12.47 -21.00 29.31
N VAL A 568 -13.62 -21.48 29.80
CA VAL A 568 -13.69 -22.27 31.04
C VAL A 568 -13.19 -23.68 30.81
N LYS A 569 -13.78 -24.38 29.83
CA LYS A 569 -13.58 -25.82 29.64
C LYS A 569 -12.18 -26.16 29.12
N ARG A 570 -11.59 -25.28 28.28
CA ARG A 570 -10.35 -25.58 27.55
C ARG A 570 -9.27 -24.50 27.72
N GLY A 571 -9.54 -23.43 28.47
CA GLY A 571 -8.59 -22.33 28.65
C GLY A 571 -8.24 -21.60 27.35
N VAL A 572 -9.11 -21.65 26.34
CA VAL A 572 -8.91 -20.98 25.05
C VAL A 572 -9.53 -19.59 25.14
N ASP A 573 -8.66 -18.57 25.15
CA ASP A 573 -9.10 -17.17 25.14
C ASP A 573 -9.51 -16.75 23.71
N PRO A 574 -10.62 -16.02 23.55
CA PRO A 574 -11.09 -15.58 22.24
C PRO A 574 -10.20 -14.49 21.66
N ILE A 575 -10.02 -14.52 20.34
CA ILE A 575 -9.22 -13.57 19.57
C ILE A 575 -10.17 -12.61 18.87
N VAL A 576 -9.96 -11.31 19.04
CA VAL A 576 -10.72 -10.27 18.34
C VAL A 576 -9.96 -9.86 17.08
N MET A 577 -10.68 -9.71 15.97
CA MET A 577 -10.18 -9.29 14.67
C MET A 577 -10.87 -7.98 14.28
N ALA A 578 -10.09 -6.97 13.91
CA ALA A 578 -10.58 -5.67 13.48
C ALA A 578 -9.85 -5.25 12.21
N ASP A 579 -10.60 -4.66 11.28
CA ASP A 579 -10.00 -3.95 10.16
C ASP A 579 -9.31 -2.68 10.68
N GLY A 580 -8.38 -2.06 9.96
CA GLY A 580 -7.72 -2.51 8.74
C GLY A 580 -6.30 -1.94 8.64
N PRO A 581 -5.62 -2.14 7.50
CA PRO A 581 -4.22 -1.73 7.31
C PRO A 581 -3.94 -0.24 7.59
N ALA A 582 -4.91 0.65 7.31
CA ALA A 582 -4.79 2.09 7.53
C ALA A 582 -5.04 2.53 8.99
N GLY A 583 -5.45 1.61 9.87
CA GLY A 583 -5.79 1.87 11.26
C GLY A 583 -7.04 1.11 11.73
N LEU A 584 -7.32 1.13 13.03
CA LEU A 584 -8.43 0.37 13.60
C LEU A 584 -9.80 0.97 13.23
N ARG A 585 -10.60 0.23 12.46
CA ARG A 585 -12.01 0.47 12.18
C ARG A 585 -12.84 -0.09 13.32
N LEU A 586 -13.26 0.80 14.22
CA LEU A 586 -14.07 0.47 15.40
C LEU A 586 -15.28 1.38 15.48
N GLN A 587 -16.30 0.99 16.24
CA GLN A 587 -17.48 1.80 16.43
C GLN A 587 -17.13 3.01 17.32
N PRO A 588 -17.32 4.27 16.88
CA PRO A 588 -16.92 5.44 17.65
C PRO A 588 -17.70 5.59 18.96
N HIS A 589 -18.96 5.17 18.95
CA HIS A 589 -19.89 5.30 20.07
C HIS A 589 -20.73 4.03 20.23
N PHE A 590 -20.75 3.49 21.44
CA PHE A 590 -21.60 2.36 21.82
C PHE A 590 -22.19 2.56 23.22
N LYS A 591 -23.27 1.84 23.53
CA LYS A 591 -23.88 1.85 24.86
C LYS A 591 -23.39 0.64 25.65
N ALA A 592 -23.05 0.86 26.91
CA ALA A 592 -22.68 -0.18 27.86
C ALA A 592 -23.45 0.03 29.17
N THR A 593 -23.73 -1.06 29.89
CA THR A 593 -24.34 -0.99 31.22
C THR A 593 -23.33 -0.52 32.28
N PRO A 594 -23.76 -0.03 33.44
CA PRO A 594 -22.83 0.31 34.54
C PRO A 594 -21.96 -0.88 35.01
N GLU A 595 -22.47 -2.10 34.84
CA GLU A 595 -21.77 -3.34 35.18
C GLU A 595 -20.66 -3.69 34.17
N ASP A 596 -20.94 -3.47 32.88
CA ASP A 596 -19.95 -3.57 31.79
C ASP A 596 -18.73 -2.65 32.03
N ILE A 597 -18.97 -1.43 32.54
CA ILE A 597 -17.96 -0.39 32.77
C ILE A 597 -17.12 -0.67 34.02
N ARG A 598 -17.73 -1.07 35.15
CA ARG A 598 -16.99 -1.35 36.39
C ARG A 598 -15.96 -2.47 36.21
N ARG A 599 -16.34 -3.54 35.51
CA ARG A 599 -15.48 -4.71 35.29
C ARG A 599 -14.30 -4.43 34.37
N GLY A 600 -14.44 -3.48 33.43
CA GLY A 600 -13.33 -3.01 32.58
C GLY A 600 -12.20 -2.31 33.35
N ARG A 601 -12.52 -1.70 34.50
CA ARG A 601 -11.56 -1.00 35.39
C ARG A 601 -10.87 -1.91 36.40
N GLU A 602 -11.42 -3.09 36.69
CA GLU A 602 -10.94 -4.00 37.75
C GLU A 602 -9.97 -5.09 37.27
N ALA A 603 -9.65 -5.18 35.98
CA ALA A 603 -8.60 -6.08 35.52
C ALA A 603 -7.24 -5.63 36.10
N PRO A 604 -6.57 -6.44 36.94
CA PRO A 604 -5.34 -6.01 37.60
C PRO A 604 -4.26 -5.67 36.58
N ALA A 605 -3.53 -4.58 36.84
CA ALA A 605 -2.28 -4.30 36.16
C ALA A 605 -1.42 -5.57 36.23
N ARG A 606 -1.03 -6.11 35.07
CA ARG A 606 -0.10 -7.24 34.99
C ARG A 606 1.16 -6.84 35.77
N ARG A 607 1.47 -7.61 36.80
CA ARG A 607 2.83 -7.67 37.39
C ARG A 607 3.73 -8.48 36.48
#